data_AF-X1DUI5-F1
#
_entry.id   AF-X1DUI5-F1
#
_cell.length_a   1.000
_cell.length_b   1.000
_cell.length_c   1.000
_cell.angle_alpha   90.00
_cell.angle_beta   90.00
_cell.angle_gamma   90.00
#
_symmetry.space_group_name_H-M   'P 1'
#
loop_
_entity.id
_entity.type
_entity.pdbx_description
1 polymer ?
#
loop_
_entity_poly.entity_id
_entity_poly.type
_entity_poly.pdbx_seq_one_letter_code
_entity_poly.pdbx_strand_id
1 'polypeptide(L)'
;AAAQTLISASQSFNNLTIKNTSASGVILADALSVGGNLYLSADGANNVLLDAATNNPDVAVTGDLDFTGAGGGTESISMGNSTWTVGGDVNFTDGTIDDGSSTLVMNGDGKTLTANSQILYNLTLENNITFADSFTVANLFKCITASKTLTFTSGQTYTLNDIELDGQAVGTRVTLAPLGGTAYNWNVTADPQTDVSYVDVSYCNASTGSEIDASNGTNNDGDNNLNWDFGVTISGTCRQYDQSSNCADAETVRVAINGVLQAETGTTSTGSWSISYFTLSSDDV
;
A
#
# COMPACT_ATOMS: atom_id res chain seq x y z
N ALA A 1 -3.97 -1.47 -39.87
CA ALA A 1 -2.54 -1.12 -39.97
C ALA A 1 -1.77 -2.06 -39.07
N ALA A 2 -0.53 -2.43 -39.39
CA ALA A 2 0.29 -3.25 -38.49
C ALA A 2 0.67 -2.44 -37.24
N ALA A 3 0.93 -3.12 -36.13
CA ALA A 3 1.49 -2.50 -34.93
C ALA A 3 2.82 -1.82 -35.27
N GLN A 4 3.08 -0.67 -34.65
CA GLN A 4 4.42 -0.10 -34.65
C GLN A 4 5.22 -0.72 -33.52
N THR A 5 6.53 -0.80 -33.69
CA THR A 5 7.42 -1.34 -32.66
C THR A 5 8.36 -0.23 -32.20
N LEU A 6 8.41 0.01 -30.89
CA LEU A 6 9.39 0.88 -30.27
C LEU A 6 10.56 0.03 -29.77
N ILE A 7 11.77 0.37 -30.21
CA ILE A 7 13.03 -0.20 -29.74
C ILE A 7 13.84 0.96 -29.16
N SER A 8 14.08 0.97 -27.85
CA SER A 8 14.88 1.98 -27.17
C SER A 8 16.38 1.77 -27.40
N ALA A 9 16.80 0.53 -27.68
CA ALA A 9 18.19 0.12 -27.78
C ALA A 9 19.00 0.53 -26.52
N SER A 10 18.38 0.39 -25.34
CA SER A 10 18.94 0.80 -24.04
C SER A 10 19.19 2.30 -23.88
N GLN A 11 18.60 3.13 -24.74
CA GLN A 11 18.65 4.58 -24.62
C GLN A 11 17.47 5.08 -23.79
N SER A 12 17.67 6.24 -23.15
CA SER A 12 16.60 6.94 -22.44
C SER A 12 16.01 8.05 -23.32
N PHE A 13 14.69 8.14 -23.36
CA PHE A 13 13.98 9.30 -23.91
C PHE A 13 13.95 10.42 -22.87
N ASN A 14 13.90 11.68 -23.28
CA ASN A 14 13.62 12.77 -22.35
C ASN A 14 12.13 12.72 -21.96
N ASN A 15 11.27 13.33 -22.76
CA ASN A 15 9.83 13.06 -22.69
C ASN A 15 9.45 12.14 -23.85
N LEU A 16 8.48 11.26 -23.63
CA LEU A 16 7.91 10.42 -24.66
C LEU A 16 6.39 10.59 -24.67
N THR A 17 5.84 11.01 -25.80
CA THR A 17 4.39 11.04 -26.00
C THR A 17 4.01 10.05 -27.10
N ILE A 18 3.18 9.07 -26.76
CA ILE A 18 2.60 8.14 -27.71
C ILE A 18 1.28 8.74 -28.21
N LYS A 19 1.21 9.03 -29.51
CA LYS A 19 0.00 9.51 -30.20
C LYS A 19 -0.47 8.57 -31.31
N ASN A 20 0.08 7.36 -31.34
CA ASN A 20 -0.06 6.46 -32.48
C ASN A 20 -1.50 5.95 -32.60
N THR A 21 -2.12 6.27 -33.74
CA THR A 21 -3.54 6.05 -34.07
C THR A 21 -3.80 4.73 -34.79
N SER A 22 -2.81 3.84 -34.86
CA SER A 22 -3.02 2.51 -35.45
C SER A 22 -3.87 1.67 -34.49
N ALA A 23 -4.86 0.94 -35.01
CA ALA A 23 -5.67 0.01 -34.22
C ALA A 23 -4.83 -1.05 -33.48
N SER A 24 -3.58 -1.27 -33.90
CA SER A 24 -2.64 -2.22 -33.31
C SER A 24 -1.61 -1.57 -32.37
N GLY A 25 -1.71 -0.26 -32.09
CA GLY A 25 -0.88 0.42 -31.09
C GLY A 25 0.62 0.49 -31.39
N VAL A 26 1.39 0.79 -30.34
CA VAL A 26 2.85 0.70 -30.24
C VAL A 26 3.21 -0.46 -29.33
N ILE A 27 3.94 -1.44 -29.84
CA ILE A 27 4.52 -2.55 -29.07
C ILE A 27 5.90 -2.13 -28.57
N LEU A 28 6.16 -2.28 -27.28
CA LEU A 28 7.51 -2.16 -26.72
C LEU A 28 8.29 -3.45 -26.99
N ALA A 29 9.41 -3.36 -27.71
CA ALA A 29 10.26 -4.52 -28.03
C ALA A 29 11.35 -4.79 -26.98
N ASP A 30 11.74 -3.78 -26.23
CA ASP A 30 12.77 -3.83 -25.20
C ASP A 30 12.39 -2.91 -24.02
N ALA A 31 13.22 -2.94 -22.97
CA ALA A 31 13.05 -2.08 -21.80
C ALA A 31 12.95 -0.61 -22.21
N LEU A 32 11.95 0.09 -21.67
CA LEU A 32 11.72 1.50 -21.96
C LEU A 32 12.20 2.35 -20.79
N SER A 33 13.11 3.28 -21.05
CA SER A 33 13.51 4.31 -20.09
C SER A 33 13.09 5.69 -20.60
N VAL A 34 12.38 6.43 -19.74
CA VAL A 34 11.96 7.82 -19.97
C VAL A 34 12.46 8.66 -18.79
N GLY A 35 13.43 9.54 -19.04
CA GLY A 35 14.04 10.43 -18.05
C GLY A 35 13.16 11.62 -17.63
N GLY A 36 12.08 11.86 -18.35
CA GLY A 36 11.02 12.81 -18.05
C GLY A 36 9.68 12.09 -18.04
N ASN A 37 8.69 12.63 -18.75
CA ASN A 37 7.30 12.18 -18.66
C ASN A 37 6.94 11.22 -19.80
N LEU A 38 6.13 10.21 -19.49
CA LEU A 38 5.51 9.31 -20.44
C LEU A 38 4.02 9.65 -20.56
N TYR A 39 3.63 10.10 -21.74
CA TYR A 39 2.25 10.50 -22.03
C TYR A 39 1.64 9.64 -23.12
N LEU A 40 0.38 9.29 -22.97
CA LEU A 40 -0.48 8.83 -24.05
C LEU A 40 -1.48 9.93 -24.39
N SER A 41 -1.67 10.23 -25.67
CA SER A 41 -2.56 11.33 -26.09
C SER A 41 -3.27 10.99 -27.41
N ALA A 42 -4.55 10.67 -27.31
CA ALA A 42 -5.47 10.50 -28.42
C ALA A 42 -6.15 11.85 -28.71
N ASP A 43 -5.44 12.76 -29.40
CA ASP A 43 -5.96 14.10 -29.71
C ASP A 43 -7.08 14.13 -30.77
N GLY A 44 -7.39 12.98 -31.37
CA GLY A 44 -8.40 12.82 -32.41
C GLY A 44 -9.41 11.73 -32.07
N ALA A 45 -10.14 11.22 -33.07
CA ALA A 45 -11.10 10.12 -32.87
C ALA A 45 -10.46 8.72 -32.84
N ASN A 46 -9.14 8.63 -33.08
CA ASN A 46 -8.46 7.35 -33.13
C ASN A 46 -7.86 7.01 -31.77
N ASN A 47 -7.96 5.75 -31.39
CA ASN A 47 -7.42 5.24 -30.14
C ASN A 47 -5.89 5.21 -30.17
N VAL A 48 -5.29 5.32 -28.99
CA VAL A 48 -3.86 5.16 -28.72
C VAL A 48 -3.69 3.97 -27.78
N LEU A 49 -2.83 3.03 -28.16
CA LEU A 49 -2.45 1.89 -27.34
C LEU A 49 -0.93 1.83 -27.20
N LEU A 50 -0.44 1.72 -25.96
CA LEU A 50 0.91 1.30 -25.63
C LEU A 50 0.87 -0.14 -25.10
N ASP A 51 1.43 -1.07 -25.85
CA ASP A 51 1.44 -2.50 -25.56
C ASP A 51 2.81 -2.93 -25.05
N ALA A 52 2.94 -3.05 -23.73
CA ALA A 52 4.06 -3.73 -23.08
C ALA A 52 3.77 -5.23 -22.85
N ALA A 53 2.50 -5.66 -22.86
CA ALA A 53 2.11 -7.04 -22.61
C ALA A 53 2.66 -8.04 -23.65
N THR A 54 2.83 -7.63 -24.90
CA THR A 54 3.35 -8.52 -25.95
C THR A 54 4.75 -9.06 -25.63
N ASN A 55 5.65 -8.26 -25.08
CA ASN A 55 7.03 -8.67 -24.81
C ASN A 55 7.43 -8.61 -23.33
N ASN A 56 6.58 -8.03 -22.48
CA ASN A 56 6.82 -7.82 -21.05
C ASN A 56 8.18 -7.15 -20.75
N PRO A 57 8.52 -6.01 -21.38
CA PRO A 57 9.68 -5.26 -20.96
C PRO A 57 9.41 -4.50 -19.66
N ASP A 58 10.46 -4.26 -18.87
CA ASP A 58 10.39 -3.26 -17.79
C ASP A 58 10.26 -1.85 -18.36
N VAL A 59 9.49 -1.01 -17.68
CA VAL A 59 9.29 0.40 -18.03
C VAL A 59 9.68 1.27 -16.85
N ALA A 60 10.57 2.23 -17.07
CA ALA A 60 11.01 3.19 -16.06
C ALA A 60 10.74 4.62 -16.54
N VAL A 61 9.95 5.37 -15.78
CA VAL A 61 9.59 6.76 -16.02
C VAL A 61 10.06 7.58 -14.82
N THR A 62 10.98 8.52 -15.03
CA THR A 62 11.48 9.37 -13.94
C THR A 62 10.47 10.45 -13.56
N GLY A 63 9.74 10.97 -14.54
CA GLY A 63 8.65 11.92 -14.36
C GLY A 63 7.29 11.23 -14.33
N ASP A 64 6.28 11.93 -14.84
CA ASP A 64 4.87 11.52 -14.71
C ASP A 64 4.47 10.46 -15.75
N LEU A 65 3.55 9.59 -15.35
CA LEU A 65 2.79 8.70 -16.24
C LEU A 65 1.35 9.19 -16.30
N ASP A 66 0.93 9.69 -17.46
CA ASP A 66 -0.37 10.36 -17.60
C ASP A 66 -1.02 10.13 -18.98
N PHE A 67 -2.34 10.17 -18.99
CA PHE A 67 -3.14 10.26 -20.21
C PHE A 67 -3.54 11.73 -20.42
N THR A 68 -3.16 12.30 -21.55
CA THR A 68 -3.23 13.76 -21.76
C THR A 68 -4.00 14.15 -23.02
N GLY A 69 -4.56 13.18 -23.74
CA GLY A 69 -5.32 13.49 -24.95
C GLY A 69 -6.65 14.14 -24.62
N ALA A 70 -7.08 15.03 -25.51
CA ALA A 70 -8.35 15.75 -25.39
C ALA A 70 -9.34 15.38 -26.52
N GLY A 71 -9.01 14.34 -27.30
CA GLY A 71 -9.82 13.89 -28.42
C GLY A 71 -10.94 12.94 -28.00
N GLY A 72 -11.54 12.29 -28.99
CA GLY A 72 -12.63 11.32 -28.78
C GLY A 72 -12.20 9.86 -28.88
N GLY A 73 -10.93 9.59 -29.19
CA GLY A 73 -10.34 8.26 -29.13
C GLY A 73 -9.99 7.89 -27.69
N THR A 74 -9.77 6.60 -27.44
CA THR A 74 -9.36 6.11 -26.12
C THR A 74 -7.84 6.01 -26.02
N GLU A 75 -7.29 6.30 -24.86
CA GLU A 75 -5.91 6.01 -24.50
C GLU A 75 -5.82 4.79 -23.60
N SER A 76 -4.96 3.83 -23.97
CA SER A 76 -4.79 2.62 -23.19
C SER A 76 -3.34 2.14 -23.08
N ILE A 77 -3.02 1.55 -21.93
CA ILE A 77 -1.76 0.85 -21.67
C ILE A 77 -2.07 -0.60 -21.36
N SER A 78 -1.44 -1.54 -22.07
CA SER A 78 -1.37 -2.94 -21.64
C SER A 78 -0.05 -3.14 -20.91
N MET A 79 -0.09 -3.19 -19.58
CA MET A 79 1.08 -3.16 -18.71
C MET A 79 1.88 -4.48 -18.73
N GLY A 80 1.22 -5.58 -19.07
CA GLY A 80 1.86 -6.90 -19.16
C GLY A 80 2.16 -7.52 -17.80
N ASN A 81 3.29 -8.19 -17.70
CA ASN A 81 3.67 -8.99 -16.52
C ASN A 81 4.99 -8.53 -15.88
N SER A 82 5.46 -7.34 -16.23
CA SER A 82 6.77 -6.79 -15.82
C SER A 82 6.61 -5.58 -14.90
N THR A 83 7.73 -4.93 -14.56
CA THR A 83 7.73 -3.81 -13.61
C THR A 83 7.61 -2.47 -14.34
N TRP A 84 6.70 -1.64 -13.85
CA TRP A 84 6.56 -0.24 -14.22
C TRP A 84 7.00 0.61 -13.04
N THR A 85 8.13 1.29 -13.15
CA THR A 85 8.66 2.19 -12.11
C THR A 85 8.38 3.64 -12.49
N VAL A 86 7.69 4.38 -11.63
CA VAL A 86 7.33 5.79 -11.87
C VAL A 86 7.81 6.68 -10.72
N GLY A 87 8.62 7.68 -11.06
CA GLY A 87 9.17 8.67 -10.13
C GLY A 87 8.35 9.96 -10.00
N GLY A 88 7.41 10.19 -10.92
CA GLY A 88 6.45 11.29 -10.89
C GLY A 88 5.07 10.86 -10.39
N ASP A 89 4.08 11.68 -10.72
CA ASP A 89 2.68 11.37 -10.47
C ASP A 89 2.20 10.30 -11.46
N VAL A 90 1.25 9.47 -11.03
CA VAL A 90 0.55 8.52 -11.89
C VAL A 90 -0.91 8.93 -11.95
N ASN A 91 -1.39 9.22 -13.16
CA ASN A 91 -2.76 9.68 -13.36
C ASN A 91 -3.45 8.89 -14.48
N PHE A 92 -4.50 8.16 -14.10
CA PHE A 92 -5.30 7.33 -14.99
C PHE A 92 -6.68 7.92 -15.32
N THR A 93 -6.92 9.21 -15.04
CA THR A 93 -8.24 9.86 -15.22
C THR A 93 -8.76 9.77 -16.66
N ASP A 94 -7.88 9.95 -17.66
CA ASP A 94 -8.27 10.07 -19.06
C ASP A 94 -7.92 8.83 -19.90
N GLY A 95 -7.69 7.68 -19.26
CA GLY A 95 -7.37 6.46 -19.98
C GLY A 95 -7.70 5.20 -19.22
N THR A 96 -7.33 4.07 -19.81
CA THR A 96 -7.56 2.75 -19.22
C THR A 96 -6.27 1.94 -19.19
N ILE A 97 -6.08 1.15 -18.15
CA ILE A 97 -5.00 0.17 -18.10
C ILE A 97 -5.57 -1.25 -18.17
N ASP A 98 -4.84 -2.11 -18.85
CA ASP A 98 -4.91 -3.56 -18.68
C ASP A 98 -3.68 -3.95 -17.86
N ASP A 99 -3.91 -4.31 -16.59
CA ASP A 99 -2.89 -4.50 -15.58
C ASP A 99 -2.05 -5.77 -15.78
N GLY A 100 -2.61 -6.76 -16.49
CA GLY A 100 -1.98 -8.07 -16.66
C GLY A 100 -1.59 -8.70 -15.33
N SER A 101 -0.34 -9.13 -15.19
CA SER A 101 0.24 -9.47 -13.88
C SER A 101 1.42 -8.56 -13.51
N SER A 102 1.36 -7.29 -13.91
CA SER A 102 2.43 -6.30 -13.75
C SER A 102 2.62 -5.86 -12.30
N THR A 103 3.71 -5.13 -12.06
CA THR A 103 3.93 -4.40 -10.81
C THR A 103 4.13 -2.91 -11.10
N LEU A 104 3.27 -2.06 -10.55
CA LEU A 104 3.53 -0.63 -10.48
C LEU A 104 4.35 -0.32 -9.22
N VAL A 105 5.53 0.27 -9.41
CA VAL A 105 6.39 0.79 -8.34
C VAL A 105 6.33 2.31 -8.39
N MET A 106 5.85 2.94 -7.34
CA MET A 106 5.96 4.39 -7.17
C MET A 106 7.16 4.71 -6.27
N ASN A 107 8.23 5.22 -6.89
CA ASN A 107 9.49 5.54 -6.21
C ASN A 107 9.76 7.04 -6.10
N GLY A 108 8.83 7.89 -6.52
CA GLY A 108 8.89 9.32 -6.28
C GLY A 108 8.41 9.73 -4.90
N ASP A 109 9.06 10.73 -4.28
CA ASP A 109 8.63 11.26 -2.97
C ASP A 109 7.63 12.40 -3.09
N GLY A 110 6.59 12.36 -2.25
CA GLY A 110 5.50 13.32 -2.23
C GLY A 110 4.70 13.32 -3.53
N LYS A 111 4.46 12.14 -4.11
CA LYS A 111 3.72 11.97 -5.37
C LYS A 111 2.31 11.47 -5.16
N THR A 112 1.51 11.55 -6.21
CA THR A 112 0.10 11.22 -6.21
C THR A 112 -0.19 10.07 -7.16
N LEU A 113 -1.02 9.12 -6.70
CA LEU A 113 -1.71 8.16 -7.56
C LEU A 113 -3.18 8.58 -7.68
N THR A 114 -3.60 8.88 -8.90
CA THR A 114 -5.00 9.04 -9.30
C THR A 114 -5.37 7.82 -10.15
N ALA A 115 -5.95 6.81 -9.53
CA ALA A 115 -6.17 5.52 -10.15
C ALA A 115 -7.44 5.48 -11.00
N ASN A 116 -8.41 6.38 -10.78
CA ASN A 116 -9.64 6.50 -11.54
C ASN A 116 -10.40 5.16 -11.69
N SER A 117 -10.57 4.45 -10.56
CA SER A 117 -11.20 3.12 -10.50
C SER A 117 -10.53 2.03 -11.36
N GLN A 118 -9.31 2.25 -11.85
CA GLN A 118 -8.54 1.20 -12.50
C GLN A 118 -8.10 0.14 -11.48
N ILE A 119 -7.85 -1.06 -11.99
CA ILE A 119 -7.29 -2.16 -11.22
C ILE A 119 -5.79 -2.20 -11.49
N LEU A 120 -5.00 -2.32 -10.43
CA LEU A 120 -3.57 -2.62 -10.49
C LEU A 120 -3.38 -4.08 -10.06
N TYR A 121 -2.45 -4.80 -10.68
CA TYR A 121 -2.17 -6.16 -10.23
C TYR A 121 -1.34 -6.17 -8.94
N ASN A 122 -0.12 -5.64 -8.99
CA ASN A 122 0.68 -5.32 -7.80
C ASN A 122 0.95 -3.82 -7.72
N LEU A 123 0.97 -3.29 -6.50
CA LEU A 123 1.38 -1.92 -6.20
C LEU A 123 2.45 -1.91 -5.10
N THR A 124 3.63 -1.39 -5.41
CA THR A 124 4.73 -1.22 -4.45
C THR A 124 5.05 0.26 -4.27
N LEU A 125 5.21 0.68 -3.01
CA LEU A 125 5.43 2.07 -2.63
C LEU A 125 6.77 2.19 -1.90
N GLU A 126 7.68 2.99 -2.46
CA GLU A 126 9.02 3.20 -1.89
C GLU A 126 9.18 4.56 -1.21
N ASN A 127 8.20 5.45 -1.34
CA ASN A 127 8.24 6.81 -0.81
C ASN A 127 6.89 7.31 -0.30
N ASN A 128 6.81 8.59 0.11
CA ASN A 128 5.54 9.15 0.58
C ASN A 128 4.60 9.36 -0.61
N ILE A 129 3.43 8.73 -0.57
CA ILE A 129 2.45 8.73 -1.66
C ILE A 129 1.08 9.15 -1.14
N THR A 130 0.40 10.00 -1.91
CA THR A 130 -1.02 10.35 -1.70
C THR A 130 -1.88 9.63 -2.72
N PHE A 131 -2.98 9.02 -2.26
CA PHE A 131 -3.99 8.43 -3.13
C PHE A 131 -5.15 9.41 -3.30
N ALA A 132 -5.32 9.96 -4.49
CA ALA A 132 -6.32 10.98 -4.78
C ALA A 132 -7.76 10.43 -4.79
N ASP A 133 -7.92 9.14 -5.08
CA ASP A 133 -9.19 8.45 -5.22
C ASP A 133 -9.08 6.98 -4.80
N SER A 134 -10.16 6.23 -4.96
CA SER A 134 -10.20 4.78 -4.72
C SER A 134 -9.47 4.00 -5.81
N PHE A 135 -8.91 2.84 -5.43
CA PHE A 135 -8.31 1.89 -6.36
C PHE A 135 -8.55 0.45 -5.92
N THR A 136 -8.27 -0.48 -6.83
CA THR A 136 -8.18 -1.91 -6.53
C THR A 136 -6.77 -2.42 -6.79
N VAL A 137 -6.23 -3.21 -5.86
CA VAL A 137 -5.01 -4.01 -6.07
C VAL A 137 -5.37 -5.49 -6.04
N ALA A 138 -5.26 -6.15 -7.18
CA ALA A 138 -5.75 -7.51 -7.39
C ALA A 138 -4.87 -8.61 -6.79
N ASN A 139 -3.59 -8.34 -6.52
CA ASN A 139 -2.67 -9.29 -5.90
C ASN A 139 -2.07 -8.74 -4.60
N LEU A 140 -1.07 -7.85 -4.66
CA LEU A 140 -0.35 -7.38 -3.48
C LEU A 140 -0.17 -5.86 -3.44
N PHE A 141 -0.61 -5.25 -2.33
CA PHE A 141 -0.30 -3.88 -1.96
C PHE A 141 0.85 -3.86 -0.95
N LYS A 142 1.99 -3.27 -1.34
CA LYS A 142 3.25 -3.41 -0.61
C LYS A 142 3.87 -2.07 -0.24
N CYS A 143 4.26 -1.93 1.03
CA CYS A 143 5.17 -0.89 1.49
C CYS A 143 6.05 -1.42 2.62
N ILE A 144 7.29 -1.79 2.29
CA ILE A 144 8.29 -2.30 3.23
C ILE A 144 9.47 -1.33 3.42
N THR A 145 9.30 -0.09 2.96
CA THR A 145 10.33 0.94 3.12
C THR A 145 10.07 1.68 4.42
N ALA A 146 11.10 1.79 5.25
CA ALA A 146 11.06 2.52 6.52
C ALA A 146 10.59 3.98 6.36
N SER A 147 9.84 4.46 7.36
CA SER A 147 9.48 5.86 7.58
C SER A 147 8.70 6.50 6.43
N LYS A 148 7.82 5.74 5.77
CA LYS A 148 6.94 6.27 4.71
C LYS A 148 5.57 6.64 5.24
N THR A 149 4.99 7.67 4.65
CA THR A 149 3.62 8.09 4.90
C THR A 149 2.78 7.82 3.65
N LEU A 150 1.76 6.99 3.81
CA LEU A 150 0.76 6.71 2.80
C LEU A 150 -0.51 7.46 3.20
N THR A 151 -0.93 8.40 2.35
CA THR A 151 -2.06 9.30 2.63
C THR A 151 -3.26 8.91 1.78
N PHE A 152 -4.36 8.56 2.42
CA PHE A 152 -5.58 8.07 1.78
C PHE A 152 -6.66 9.14 1.78
N THR A 153 -7.30 9.41 0.64
CA THR A 153 -8.41 10.36 0.58
C THR A 153 -9.59 9.87 1.41
N SER A 154 -10.01 10.68 2.38
CA SER A 154 -11.12 10.31 3.28
C SER A 154 -12.42 10.00 2.51
N GLY A 155 -13.20 9.06 3.04
CA GLY A 155 -14.46 8.61 2.46
C GLY A 155 -14.33 7.66 1.27
N GLN A 156 -13.12 7.45 0.75
CA GLN A 156 -12.88 6.48 -0.32
C GLN A 156 -12.78 5.05 0.22
N THR A 157 -12.97 4.08 -0.69
CA THR A 157 -12.78 2.66 -0.40
C THR A 157 -11.67 2.09 -1.26
N TYR A 158 -10.65 1.52 -0.62
CA TYR A 158 -9.49 0.89 -1.23
C TYR A 158 -9.66 -0.62 -1.15
N THR A 159 -9.74 -1.30 -2.29
CA THR A 159 -9.92 -2.76 -2.33
C THR A 159 -8.57 -3.43 -2.54
N LEU A 160 -8.13 -4.22 -1.57
CA LEU A 160 -6.78 -4.79 -1.53
C LEU A 160 -6.92 -6.31 -1.41
N ASN A 161 -6.40 -7.05 -2.38
CA ASN A 161 -6.45 -8.50 -2.27
C ASN A 161 -5.63 -8.99 -1.07
N ASP A 162 -4.40 -8.52 -0.97
CA ASP A 162 -3.46 -8.79 0.12
C ASP A 162 -2.59 -7.56 0.40
N ILE A 163 -2.01 -7.50 1.59
CA ILE A 163 -1.14 -6.42 2.06
C ILE A 163 0.17 -6.97 2.65
N GLU A 164 1.27 -6.28 2.35
CA GLU A 164 2.57 -6.48 2.99
C GLU A 164 3.12 -5.12 3.42
N LEU A 165 3.07 -4.86 4.73
CA LEU A 165 3.46 -3.60 5.33
C LEU A 165 4.52 -3.84 6.39
N ASP A 166 5.70 -3.25 6.20
CA ASP A 166 6.83 -3.42 7.14
C ASP A 166 7.67 -2.15 7.27
N GLY A 167 7.47 -1.42 8.36
CA GLY A 167 8.31 -0.28 8.75
C GLY A 167 9.72 -0.65 9.22
N GLN A 168 10.09 -1.92 9.22
CA GLN A 168 11.40 -2.50 9.55
C GLN A 168 11.80 -2.48 11.03
N ALA A 169 11.44 -1.44 11.79
CA ALA A 169 11.83 -1.28 13.18
C ALA A 169 10.97 -0.28 13.97
N VAL A 170 11.15 -0.27 15.29
CA VAL A 170 10.61 0.76 16.18
C VAL A 170 11.18 2.13 15.78
N GLY A 171 10.31 3.11 15.58
CA GLY A 171 10.68 4.48 15.18
C GLY A 171 10.77 4.69 13.66
N THR A 172 10.60 3.64 12.85
CA THR A 172 10.62 3.73 11.39
C THR A 172 9.33 3.24 10.75
N ARG A 173 8.21 3.33 11.48
CA ARG A 173 6.93 2.79 11.05
C ARG A 173 6.45 3.35 9.71
N VAL A 174 5.76 2.53 8.93
CA VAL A 174 4.94 3.03 7.81
C VAL A 174 3.68 3.64 8.40
N THR A 175 3.48 4.94 8.14
CA THR A 175 2.28 5.66 8.57
C THR A 175 1.19 5.55 7.53
N LEU A 176 0.00 5.10 7.93
CA LEU A 176 -1.22 5.12 7.13
C LEU A 176 -2.16 6.17 7.72
N ALA A 177 -2.46 7.22 6.95
CA ALA A 177 -3.20 8.37 7.46
C ALA A 177 -4.26 8.90 6.48
N PRO A 178 -5.36 9.49 7.00
CA PRO A 178 -6.36 10.12 6.16
C PRO A 178 -5.92 11.50 5.66
N LEU A 179 -6.30 11.83 4.42
CA LEU A 179 -6.32 13.21 3.92
C LEU A 179 -7.58 13.91 4.47
N GLY A 180 -7.41 14.76 5.47
CA GLY A 180 -8.50 15.57 6.03
C GLY A 180 -9.11 15.06 7.34
N GLY A 181 -8.47 14.07 7.99
CA GLY A 181 -8.77 13.72 9.39
C GLY A 181 -10.10 12.99 9.62
N THR A 182 -10.64 12.36 8.58
CA THR A 182 -11.83 11.49 8.67
C THR A 182 -11.55 10.13 8.06
N ALA A 183 -12.41 9.13 8.35
CA ALA A 183 -12.14 7.74 7.96
C ALA A 183 -11.92 7.54 6.46
N TYR A 184 -10.96 6.69 6.11
CA TYR A 184 -10.86 6.02 4.82
C TYR A 184 -11.17 4.53 5.01
N ASN A 185 -11.67 3.86 3.98
CA ASN A 185 -12.12 2.48 4.09
C ASN A 185 -11.17 1.53 3.36
N TRP A 186 -10.83 0.43 4.00
CA TRP A 186 -10.11 -0.69 3.38
C TRP A 186 -11.04 -1.89 3.25
N ASN A 187 -10.92 -2.58 2.12
CA ASN A 187 -11.51 -3.89 1.90
C ASN A 187 -10.37 -4.85 1.59
N VAL A 188 -9.76 -5.40 2.65
CA VAL A 188 -8.69 -6.40 2.54
C VAL A 188 -9.32 -7.79 2.49
N THR A 189 -9.05 -8.58 1.45
CA THR A 189 -9.67 -9.91 1.33
C THR A 189 -8.83 -11.04 1.92
N ALA A 190 -7.50 -10.92 1.92
CA ALA A 190 -6.60 -11.92 2.47
C ALA A 190 -6.80 -12.10 3.98
N ASP A 191 -6.77 -13.36 4.40
CA ASP A 191 -6.80 -13.81 5.79
C ASP A 191 -6.03 -15.15 5.90
N PRO A 192 -4.84 -15.19 6.55
CA PRO A 192 -4.10 -14.04 7.07
C PRO A 192 -3.55 -13.16 5.94
N GLN A 193 -3.22 -11.90 6.26
CA GLN A 193 -2.46 -11.04 5.36
C GLN A 193 -1.00 -11.50 5.27
N THR A 194 -0.26 -11.10 4.22
CA THR A 194 1.15 -11.45 4.06
C THR A 194 2.02 -10.96 5.22
N ASP A 195 1.95 -9.67 5.57
CA ASP A 195 2.60 -9.11 6.77
C ASP A 195 2.02 -7.73 7.14
N VAL A 196 1.90 -7.48 8.44
CA VAL A 196 1.53 -6.18 9.02
C VAL A 196 2.39 -5.94 10.25
N SER A 197 3.54 -5.31 10.01
CA SER A 197 4.56 -5.08 11.01
C SER A 197 5.06 -3.64 10.99
N TYR A 198 5.32 -3.07 12.16
CA TYR A 198 5.79 -1.70 12.32
C TYR A 198 4.96 -0.69 11.50
N VAL A 199 3.63 -0.74 11.61
CA VAL A 199 2.73 0.27 11.04
C VAL A 199 2.18 1.21 12.10
N ASP A 200 1.90 2.45 11.72
CA ASP A 200 1.18 3.45 12.51
C ASP A 200 -0.07 3.85 11.72
N VAL A 201 -1.24 3.43 12.19
CA VAL A 201 -2.48 3.51 11.41
C VAL A 201 -3.47 4.38 12.14
N SER A 202 -4.14 5.27 11.45
CA SER A 202 -5.21 6.08 12.03
C SER A 202 -6.39 6.19 11.08
N TYR A 203 -7.61 6.21 11.62
CA TYR A 203 -8.84 6.40 10.84
C TYR A 203 -9.10 5.36 9.72
N CYS A 204 -8.53 4.16 9.82
CA CYS A 204 -8.76 3.10 8.84
C CYS A 204 -9.96 2.24 9.23
N ASN A 205 -11.02 2.28 8.42
CA ASN A 205 -12.15 1.37 8.57
C ASN A 205 -11.99 0.16 7.63
N ALA A 206 -11.54 -0.98 8.16
CA ALA A 206 -11.37 -2.21 7.40
C ALA A 206 -12.58 -3.16 7.46
N SER A 207 -13.72 -2.74 8.05
CA SER A 207 -14.87 -3.63 8.34
C SER A 207 -15.57 -4.22 7.12
N THR A 208 -15.24 -3.78 5.91
CA THR A 208 -15.76 -4.39 4.67
C THR A 208 -14.99 -5.62 4.22
N GLY A 209 -13.77 -5.83 4.73
CA GLY A 209 -12.92 -6.98 4.45
C GLY A 209 -12.73 -7.88 5.67
N SER A 210 -11.70 -8.72 5.60
CA SER A 210 -11.20 -9.52 6.72
C SER A 210 -10.59 -8.62 7.80
N GLU A 211 -10.61 -9.07 9.05
CA GLU A 211 -9.90 -8.41 10.14
C GLU A 211 -8.40 -8.39 9.85
N ILE A 212 -7.75 -7.25 10.07
CA ILE A 212 -6.32 -7.10 9.85
C ILE A 212 -5.59 -7.44 11.14
N ASP A 213 -4.76 -8.48 11.10
CA ASP A 213 -3.95 -8.89 12.26
C ASP A 213 -2.72 -7.99 12.38
N ALA A 214 -2.75 -7.10 13.37
CA ALA A 214 -1.66 -6.23 13.77
C ALA A 214 -1.18 -6.55 15.20
N SER A 215 -1.48 -7.75 15.71
CA SER A 215 -1.36 -8.12 17.12
C SER A 215 0.07 -8.49 17.56
N ASN A 216 1.03 -8.50 16.63
CA ASN A 216 2.43 -8.92 16.85
C ASN A 216 3.28 -7.98 17.73
N GLY A 217 2.69 -6.89 18.24
CA GLY A 217 3.33 -5.95 19.14
C GLY A 217 4.29 -4.93 18.53
N THR A 218 4.36 -4.86 17.21
CA THR A 218 5.20 -3.88 16.51
C THR A 218 4.40 -2.64 16.06
N ASN A 219 3.07 -2.74 16.02
CA ASN A 219 2.18 -1.75 15.43
C ASN A 219 1.66 -0.71 16.44
N ASN A 220 1.28 0.46 15.94
CA ASN A 220 0.63 1.53 16.69
C ASN A 220 -0.82 1.68 16.22
N ASP A 221 -1.76 1.67 17.18
CA ASP A 221 -3.12 2.15 16.97
C ASP A 221 -3.14 3.68 17.14
N GLY A 222 -3.14 4.40 16.03
CA GLY A 222 -3.25 5.87 15.97
C GLY A 222 -4.69 6.39 16.11
N ASP A 223 -5.56 5.60 16.74
CA ASP A 223 -6.98 5.83 16.98
C ASP A 223 -7.89 5.73 15.74
N ASN A 224 -9.17 5.47 16.00
CA ASN A 224 -10.27 5.44 15.02
C ASN A 224 -10.12 4.38 13.93
N ASN A 225 -9.42 3.29 14.23
CA ASN A 225 -9.34 2.11 13.37
C ASN A 225 -10.49 1.15 13.69
N LEU A 226 -11.04 0.49 12.68
CA LEU A 226 -12.09 -0.52 12.83
C LEU A 226 -11.71 -1.78 12.05
N ASN A 227 -11.96 -2.96 12.64
CA ASN A 227 -11.58 -4.27 12.08
C ASN A 227 -10.05 -4.47 11.95
N TRP A 228 -9.33 -3.98 12.97
CA TRP A 228 -7.91 -4.17 13.17
C TRP A 228 -7.72 -4.80 14.55
N ASP A 229 -6.97 -5.89 14.63
CA ASP A 229 -6.55 -6.48 15.89
C ASP A 229 -5.14 -5.99 16.24
N PHE A 230 -5.03 -5.02 17.17
CA PHE A 230 -3.74 -4.57 17.71
C PHE A 230 -3.27 -5.39 18.92
N GLY A 231 -3.97 -6.48 19.22
CA GLY A 231 -3.80 -7.26 20.44
C GLY A 231 -4.34 -6.54 21.68
N VAL A 232 -4.36 -7.27 22.79
CA VAL A 232 -4.86 -6.75 24.07
C VAL A 232 -3.71 -6.38 25.01
N THR A 233 -3.90 -5.29 25.75
CA THR A 233 -3.03 -4.93 26.88
C THR A 233 -3.69 -5.29 28.21
N ILE A 234 -3.06 -6.19 28.97
CA ILE A 234 -3.44 -6.55 30.33
C ILE A 234 -2.55 -5.76 31.29
N SER A 235 -3.18 -5.01 32.20
CA SER A 235 -2.48 -4.21 33.19
C SER A 235 -3.07 -4.39 34.58
N GLY A 236 -2.30 -4.03 35.61
CA GLY A 236 -2.74 -4.16 36.98
C GLY A 236 -1.85 -3.47 37.99
N THR A 237 -2.16 -3.69 39.27
CA THR A 237 -1.33 -3.27 40.41
C THR A 237 -0.86 -4.49 41.17
N CYS A 238 0.45 -4.66 41.31
CA CYS A 238 1.07 -5.63 42.19
C CYS A 238 1.12 -5.05 43.62
N ARG A 239 0.42 -5.71 44.54
CA ARG A 239 0.44 -5.41 45.98
C ARG A 239 1.12 -6.53 46.75
N GLN A 240 1.79 -6.15 47.84
CA GLN A 240 2.27 -7.13 48.82
C GLN A 240 1.09 -7.77 49.55
N TYR A 241 1.38 -8.81 50.34
CA TYR A 241 0.38 -9.53 51.14
C TYR A 241 -0.45 -8.61 52.05
N ASP A 242 0.12 -7.50 52.51
CA ASP A 242 -0.56 -6.52 53.35
C ASP A 242 -1.65 -5.71 52.62
N GLN A 243 -1.73 -5.84 51.28
CA GLN A 243 -2.61 -5.09 50.38
C GLN A 243 -2.46 -3.56 50.46
N SER A 244 -1.46 -3.08 51.20
CA SER A 244 -1.25 -1.66 51.50
C SER A 244 0.02 -1.15 50.83
N SER A 245 1.03 -2.01 50.76
CA SER A 245 2.32 -1.72 50.14
C SER A 245 2.33 -2.24 48.70
N ASN A 246 2.94 -1.47 47.80
CA ASN A 246 3.22 -1.93 46.45
C ASN A 246 4.34 -2.99 46.47
N CYS A 247 4.31 -3.89 45.50
CA CYS A 247 5.47 -4.74 45.20
C CYS A 247 6.70 -3.86 44.88
N ALA A 248 7.89 -4.43 45.05
CA ALA A 248 9.12 -3.79 44.62
C ALA A 248 9.10 -3.51 43.11
N ASP A 249 9.94 -2.58 42.66
CA ASP A 249 10.13 -2.29 41.25
C ASP A 249 10.97 -3.37 40.57
N ALA A 250 10.82 -3.48 39.24
CA ALA A 250 11.51 -4.45 38.39
C ALA A 250 11.20 -5.92 38.69
N GLU A 251 10.12 -6.22 39.41
CA GLU A 251 9.61 -7.59 39.54
C GLU A 251 8.96 -8.01 38.22
N THR A 252 9.22 -9.25 37.78
CA THR A 252 8.66 -9.77 36.52
C THR A 252 7.24 -10.27 36.73
N VAL A 253 6.31 -9.74 35.95
CA VAL A 253 4.94 -10.22 35.84
C VAL A 253 4.80 -11.04 34.57
N ARG A 254 4.12 -12.17 34.67
CA ARG A 254 3.72 -13.02 33.53
C ARG A 254 2.23 -13.31 33.66
N VAL A 255 1.56 -13.46 32.52
CA VAL A 255 0.14 -13.81 32.48
C VAL A 255 -0.01 -15.22 31.93
N ALA A 256 -0.99 -15.94 32.45
CA ALA A 256 -1.47 -17.18 31.85
C ALA A 256 -2.90 -16.97 31.38
N ILE A 257 -3.19 -17.38 30.16
CA ILE A 257 -4.51 -17.31 29.52
C ILE A 257 -4.96 -18.76 29.31
N ASN A 258 -6.16 -19.11 29.78
CA ASN A 258 -6.67 -20.50 29.79
C ASN A 258 -5.70 -21.54 30.37
N GLY A 259 -4.96 -21.15 31.41
CA GLY A 259 -3.98 -22.03 32.07
C GLY A 259 -2.66 -22.21 31.30
N VAL A 260 -2.48 -21.55 30.15
CA VAL A 260 -1.25 -21.53 29.36
C VAL A 260 -0.47 -20.25 29.66
N LEU A 261 0.74 -20.40 30.20
CA LEU A 261 1.65 -19.29 30.48
C LEU A 261 2.09 -18.64 29.16
N GLN A 262 1.85 -17.34 29.03
CA GLN A 262 2.20 -16.56 27.86
C GLN A 262 3.71 -16.23 27.84
N ALA A 263 4.25 -15.98 26.65
CA ALA A 263 5.67 -15.70 26.49
C ALA A 263 6.02 -14.30 27.00
N GLU A 264 5.10 -13.37 26.81
CA GLU A 264 5.16 -11.95 27.13
C GLU A 264 5.34 -11.73 28.64
N THR A 265 6.09 -10.69 28.98
CA THR A 265 6.36 -10.32 30.38
C THR A 265 6.26 -8.82 30.55
N GLY A 266 5.91 -8.39 31.76
CA GLY A 266 5.94 -7.00 32.17
C GLY A 266 6.81 -6.85 33.41
N THR A 267 7.19 -5.63 33.73
CA THR A 267 7.87 -5.33 35.00
C THR A 267 7.05 -4.39 35.85
N THR A 268 7.13 -4.54 37.16
CA THR A 268 6.52 -3.61 38.10
C THR A 268 7.28 -2.28 38.14
N SER A 269 6.56 -1.18 38.23
CA SER A 269 7.09 0.15 38.51
C SER A 269 6.11 0.88 39.42
N THR A 270 6.54 1.21 40.63
CA THR A 270 5.71 1.77 41.71
C THR A 270 4.43 0.95 41.95
N GLY A 271 4.53 -0.37 41.84
CA GLY A 271 3.40 -1.30 41.96
C GLY A 271 2.55 -1.45 40.70
N SER A 272 2.64 -0.59 39.69
CA SER A 272 1.92 -0.76 38.42
C SER A 272 2.67 -1.69 37.48
N TRP A 273 1.95 -2.44 36.66
CA TRP A 273 2.51 -3.25 35.57
C TRP A 273 1.56 -3.27 34.38
N SER A 274 2.11 -3.52 33.21
CA SER A 274 1.37 -3.71 31.96
C SER A 274 2.10 -4.75 31.10
N ILE A 275 1.34 -5.60 30.44
CA ILE A 275 1.81 -6.55 29.43
C ILE A 275 0.89 -6.38 28.23
N SER A 276 1.45 -6.09 27.07
CA SER A 276 0.71 -5.81 25.85
C SER A 276 0.82 -6.96 24.86
N TYR A 277 -0.03 -6.92 23.84
CA TYR A 277 0.06 -7.77 22.64
C TYR A 277 -0.33 -9.23 22.87
N PHE A 278 -1.39 -9.45 23.66
CA PHE A 278 -2.02 -10.75 23.73
C PHE A 278 -3.04 -10.92 22.61
N THR A 279 -2.97 -12.03 21.90
CA THR A 279 -4.09 -12.51 21.06
C THR A 279 -5.08 -13.21 21.98
N LEU A 280 -6.32 -12.70 22.04
CA LEU A 280 -7.41 -13.38 22.73
C LEU A 280 -8.24 -14.15 21.71
N SER A 281 -8.55 -15.40 22.04
CA SER A 281 -9.58 -16.16 21.34
C SER A 281 -10.97 -15.80 21.87
N SER A 282 -12.01 -16.13 21.12
CA SER A 282 -13.40 -15.97 21.56
C SER A 282 -13.74 -16.73 22.85
N ASP A 283 -12.92 -17.71 23.23
CA ASP A 283 -13.12 -18.54 24.43
C ASP A 283 -12.46 -17.92 25.69
N ASP A 284 -11.74 -16.80 25.55
CA ASP A 284 -11.03 -16.12 26.64
C ASP A 284 -11.87 -15.08 27.41
N VAL A 285 -13.11 -14.82 26.98
CA VAL A 285 -13.99 -13.74 27.51
C VAL A 285 -15.34 -14.27 28.00
#